data_AF-A0A9W9JP56-F1
#
_entry.id   AF-A0A9W9JP56-F1
#
_cell.length_a   1.000
_cell.length_b   1.000
_cell.length_c   1.000
_cell.angle_alpha   90.00
_cell.angle_beta   90.00
_cell.angle_gamma   90.00
#
_symmetry.space_group_name_H-M   'P 1'
#
loop_
_entity.id
_entity.type
_entity.pdbx_description
1 polymer ?
#
loop_
_entity_poly.entity_id
_entity_poly.type
_entity_poly.pdbx_seq_one_letter_code
_entity_poly.pdbx_strand_id
1 'polypeptide(L)'
;MPYWPTSSLSLALSAMLVLIPTTEDKFPMAETNLALRRSYAHLFAHAALAAAETETDDLAPALNTNPPGIESLGLDGLHPQVPIQLSPVLALVVLAIYEYCQRGNISRMRARGNQAITTAMDISIHALDSTITGYSEAQRRAWWMTPWPIMMKTQVALYESSKMVQNIERVGETADLSDFGTRIRNLDSDLVSLIGEADRHLLTTFDQEPEASVAQTMWMISRMFIHASRNRLHRFRAFMDIPLFLDKYCDLAAINSANFPHETSAPKWVANCETSFPFTEQESSVICLKSALVITTIYRNLPYPNPHGSVPSRSTTYPKTIPYFACSAMQSCYALLMLLHRLRASLATDRLASCYHLLHDPTPVSEIADAERLREELRHGVEILGRSLKSDVIFEGVGGMGREIEGAYLAAFSNCFEI
;
A
#
# COMPACT_ATOMS: atom_id res chain seq x y z
N MET A 1 44.76 12.88 -6.71
CA MET A 1 43.30 12.97 -6.93
C MET A 1 42.63 12.04 -5.92
N PRO A 2 41.58 12.46 -5.20
CA PRO A 2 40.78 11.51 -4.43
C PRO A 2 40.17 10.47 -5.38
N TYR A 3 39.93 9.26 -4.87
CA TYR A 3 39.31 8.17 -5.62
C TYR A 3 37.95 8.61 -6.16
N TRP A 4 37.72 8.43 -7.46
CA TRP A 4 36.45 8.74 -8.12
C TRP A 4 35.88 7.44 -8.72
N PRO A 5 34.72 6.97 -8.26
CA PRO A 5 34.12 5.76 -8.80
C PRO A 5 33.64 5.94 -10.25
N THR A 6 33.70 4.88 -11.05
CA THR A 6 33.37 4.94 -12.48
C THR A 6 32.00 4.38 -12.82
N SER A 7 31.52 3.34 -12.12
CA SER A 7 30.19 2.75 -12.33
C SER A 7 29.08 3.57 -11.67
N SER A 8 27.87 3.55 -12.24
CA SER A 8 26.66 4.16 -11.68
C SER A 8 26.38 3.72 -10.23
N LEU A 9 26.51 2.42 -9.94
CA LEU A 9 26.23 1.86 -8.61
C LEU A 9 27.24 2.35 -7.56
N SER A 10 28.54 2.35 -7.88
CA SER A 10 29.57 2.86 -6.96
C SER A 10 29.38 4.34 -6.66
N LEU A 11 28.98 5.14 -7.66
CA LEU A 11 28.66 6.55 -7.47
C LEU A 11 27.41 6.73 -6.60
N ALA A 12 26.35 5.95 -6.82
CA ALA A 12 25.14 6.00 -6.01
C ALA A 12 25.39 5.61 -4.55
N LEU A 13 26.18 4.56 -4.32
CA LEU A 13 26.61 4.16 -2.96
C LEU A 13 27.48 5.25 -2.33
N SER A 14 28.39 5.86 -3.08
CA SER A 14 29.21 6.97 -2.59
C SER A 14 28.37 8.18 -2.17
N ALA A 15 27.26 8.46 -2.86
CA ALA A 15 26.32 9.51 -2.49
C ALA A 15 25.68 9.27 -1.10
N MET A 16 25.44 8.01 -0.74
CA MET A 16 24.93 7.65 0.59
C MET A 16 26.04 7.60 1.64
N LEU A 17 27.18 6.98 1.32
CA LEU A 17 28.27 6.76 2.27
C LEU A 17 28.98 8.04 2.66
N VAL A 18 29.11 9.03 1.76
CA VAL A 18 29.76 10.31 2.08
C VAL A 18 29.00 11.12 3.15
N LEU A 19 27.71 10.80 3.37
CA LEU A 19 26.92 11.41 4.45
C LEU A 19 27.29 10.85 5.83
N ILE A 20 27.95 9.69 5.89
CA ILE A 20 28.37 9.05 7.14
C ILE A 20 29.73 9.65 7.55
N PRO A 21 29.87 10.19 8.77
CA PRO A 21 31.14 10.76 9.22
C PRO A 21 32.19 9.66 9.40
N THR A 22 33.45 9.97 9.09
CA THR A 22 34.56 9.08 9.40
C THR A 22 34.95 9.19 10.87
N THR A 23 35.62 8.17 11.40
CA THR A 23 36.12 8.15 12.78
C THR A 23 37.16 9.23 13.06
N GLU A 24 37.73 9.84 12.02
CA GLU A 24 38.75 10.90 12.11
C GLU A 24 38.14 12.32 12.12
N ASP A 25 36.86 12.47 11.81
CA ASP A 25 36.17 13.76 11.86
C ASP A 25 35.96 14.19 13.31
N LYS A 26 36.69 15.23 13.74
CA LYS A 26 36.63 15.77 15.10
C LYS A 26 35.32 16.51 15.40
N PHE A 27 34.61 16.99 14.37
CA PHE A 27 33.39 17.78 14.52
C PHE A 27 32.31 17.35 13.51
N PRO A 28 31.84 16.09 13.57
CA PRO A 28 30.96 15.54 12.54
C PRO A 28 29.63 16.28 12.46
N MET A 29 29.11 16.80 13.57
CA MET A 29 27.83 17.51 13.58
C MET A 29 27.96 19.02 13.31
N ALA A 30 29.16 19.53 13.02
CA ALA A 30 29.33 20.93 12.64
C ALA A 30 28.62 21.23 11.32
N GLU A 31 27.93 22.37 11.26
CA GLU A 31 27.12 22.77 10.11
C GLU A 31 27.93 22.83 8.80
N THR A 32 29.18 23.28 8.88
CA THR A 32 30.12 23.31 7.74
C THR A 32 30.47 21.91 7.24
N ASN A 33 30.73 20.95 8.14
CA ASN A 33 31.08 19.57 7.79
C ASN A 33 29.85 18.82 7.26
N LEU A 34 28.66 19.11 7.79
CA LEU A 34 27.39 18.62 7.27
C LEU A 34 27.11 19.17 5.86
N ALA A 35 27.27 20.48 5.65
CA ALA A 35 27.08 21.13 4.35
C ALA A 35 28.04 20.57 3.29
N LEU A 36 29.30 20.34 3.66
CA LEU A 36 30.31 19.76 2.79
C LEU A 36 29.97 18.32 2.39
N ARG A 37 29.60 17.45 3.34
CA ARG A 37 29.20 16.07 3.02
C ARG A 37 27.95 16.04 2.14
N ARG A 38 26.99 16.94 2.37
CA ARG A 38 25.80 17.11 1.53
C ARG A 38 26.14 17.55 0.10
N SER A 39 27.13 18.44 -0.09
CA SER A 39 27.53 18.88 -1.43
C SER A 39 28.20 17.76 -2.21
N TYR A 40 29.08 16.99 -1.58
CA TYR A 40 29.66 15.78 -2.19
C TYR A 40 28.60 14.71 -2.49
N ALA A 41 27.67 14.46 -1.56
CA ALA A 41 26.57 13.51 -1.79
C ALA A 41 25.75 13.89 -3.02
N HIS A 42 25.44 15.17 -3.17
CA HIS A 42 24.74 15.70 -4.34
C HIS A 42 25.53 15.52 -5.64
N LEU A 43 26.84 15.77 -5.60
CA LEU A 43 27.71 15.60 -6.76
C LEU A 43 27.76 14.13 -7.20
N PHE A 44 27.93 13.20 -6.25
CA PHE A 44 27.91 11.76 -6.54
C PHE A 44 26.56 11.31 -7.06
N ALA A 45 25.44 11.78 -6.48
CA ALA A 45 24.11 11.42 -6.94
C ALA A 45 23.83 11.86 -8.40
N HIS A 46 24.29 13.07 -8.77
CA HIS A 46 24.20 13.56 -10.14
C HIS A 46 25.06 12.75 -11.11
N ALA A 47 26.30 12.45 -10.73
CA ALA A 47 27.19 11.62 -11.54
C ALA A 47 26.65 10.19 -11.70
N ALA A 48 26.11 9.60 -10.62
CA ALA A 48 25.50 8.28 -10.63
C ALA A 48 24.32 8.19 -11.60
N LEU A 49 23.46 9.22 -11.62
CA LEU A 49 22.32 9.26 -12.51
C LEU A 49 22.76 9.33 -13.98
N ALA A 50 23.69 10.23 -14.31
CA ALA A 50 24.20 10.36 -15.67
C ALA A 50 24.87 9.05 -16.14
N ALA A 51 25.66 8.43 -15.26
CA ALA A 51 26.27 7.13 -15.52
C ALA A 51 25.21 6.01 -15.71
N ALA A 52 24.15 6.00 -14.89
CA ALA A 52 23.07 5.01 -15.02
C ALA A 52 22.31 5.16 -16.35
N GLU A 53 22.08 6.39 -16.81
CA GLU A 53 21.45 6.65 -18.11
C GLU A 53 22.32 6.14 -19.26
N THR A 54 23.64 6.43 -19.24
CA THR A 54 24.59 5.91 -20.24
C THR A 54 24.67 4.38 -20.22
N GLU A 55 24.80 3.77 -19.03
CA GLU A 55 24.83 2.31 -18.88
C GLU A 55 23.52 1.67 -19.37
N THR A 56 22.37 2.32 -19.20
CA THR A 56 21.08 1.81 -19.69
C THR A 56 20.99 1.87 -21.22
N ASP A 57 21.46 2.96 -21.83
CA ASP A 57 21.49 3.12 -23.28
C ASP A 57 22.42 2.08 -23.94
N ASP A 58 23.55 1.77 -23.31
CA ASP A 58 24.52 0.76 -23.78
C ASP A 58 23.98 -0.68 -23.66
N LEU A 59 23.05 -0.95 -22.74
CA LEU A 59 22.44 -2.27 -22.54
C LEU A 59 21.40 -2.61 -23.62
N ALA A 60 20.67 -1.63 -24.15
CA ALA A 60 19.63 -1.82 -25.17
C ALA A 60 20.11 -2.52 -26.47
N PRO A 61 21.26 -2.17 -27.08
CA PRO A 61 21.78 -2.88 -28.25
C PRO A 61 22.38 -4.26 -27.92
N ALA A 62 22.93 -4.46 -26.72
CA ALA A 62 23.54 -5.73 -26.31
C ALA A 62 22.53 -6.87 -26.14
N LEU A 63 21.29 -6.57 -25.72
CA LEU A 63 20.21 -7.56 -25.57
C LEU A 63 19.66 -8.08 -26.92
N ASN A 64 19.84 -7.33 -28.00
CA ASN A 64 19.34 -7.69 -29.35
C ASN A 64 20.31 -8.56 -30.14
N THR A 65 21.54 -8.75 -29.66
CA THR A 65 22.57 -9.57 -30.30
C THR A 65 22.97 -10.70 -29.37
N ASN A 66 22.43 -11.91 -29.58
CA ASN A 66 22.92 -13.11 -28.91
C ASN A 66 24.41 -13.31 -29.25
N PRO A 67 25.30 -13.35 -28.24
CA PRO A 67 26.07 -14.58 -28.09
C PRO A 67 26.13 -15.09 -26.63
N PRO A 68 26.17 -16.41 -26.44
CA PRO A 68 26.49 -17.03 -25.16
C PRO A 68 27.99 -16.90 -24.92
N GLY A 69 28.40 -15.96 -24.07
CA GLY A 69 29.80 -15.81 -23.69
C GLY A 69 30.26 -14.36 -23.70
N ILE A 70 29.84 -13.60 -22.69
CA ILE A 70 30.62 -12.43 -22.25
C ILE A 70 31.15 -12.77 -20.86
N GLU A 71 32.04 -13.76 -20.81
CA GLU A 71 33.07 -13.77 -19.78
C GLU A 71 34.10 -12.69 -20.17
N SER A 72 34.30 -11.72 -19.28
CA SER A 72 35.44 -10.80 -19.27
C SER A 72 35.60 -9.80 -20.44
N LEU A 73 34.80 -8.73 -20.42
CA LEU A 73 35.35 -7.41 -20.73
C LEU A 73 35.72 -6.79 -19.39
N GLY A 74 37.03 -6.65 -19.11
CA GLY A 74 37.63 -6.27 -17.84
C GLY A 74 37.19 -4.92 -17.25
N LEU A 75 35.94 -4.84 -16.82
CA LEU A 75 35.41 -3.84 -15.91
C LEU A 75 35.27 -4.52 -14.55
N ASP A 76 36.09 -4.11 -13.58
CA ASP A 76 36.00 -4.59 -12.20
C ASP A 76 34.63 -4.21 -11.63
N GLY A 77 33.68 -5.15 -11.67
CA GLY A 77 32.42 -5.00 -10.97
C GLY A 77 32.65 -4.85 -9.46
N LEU A 78 31.81 -4.07 -8.78
CA LEU A 78 31.86 -3.86 -7.33
C LEU A 78 31.90 -5.16 -6.52
N HIS A 79 31.24 -6.20 -7.02
CA HIS A 79 31.17 -7.50 -6.39
C HIS A 79 31.19 -8.62 -7.44
N PRO A 80 31.99 -9.68 -7.26
CA PRO A 80 32.17 -10.75 -8.26
C PRO A 80 30.90 -11.55 -8.56
N GLN A 81 29.86 -11.42 -7.73
CA GLN A 81 28.55 -12.07 -7.91
C GLN A 81 27.43 -11.09 -8.31
N VAL A 82 27.76 -9.84 -8.66
CA VAL A 82 26.78 -8.86 -9.16
C VAL A 82 27.12 -8.52 -10.61
N PRO A 83 26.31 -8.92 -11.60
CA PRO A 83 26.54 -8.56 -12.99
C PRO A 83 26.53 -7.05 -13.16
N ILE A 84 27.42 -6.56 -14.03
CA ILE A 84 27.51 -5.12 -14.36
C ILE A 84 26.18 -4.61 -14.94
N GLN A 85 25.42 -5.46 -15.63
CA GLN A 85 24.10 -5.17 -16.17
C GLN A 85 23.07 -4.78 -15.11
N LEU A 86 23.28 -5.15 -13.83
CA LEU A 86 22.41 -4.75 -12.71
C LEU A 86 22.77 -3.40 -12.12
N SER A 87 23.97 -2.87 -12.41
CA SER A 87 24.45 -1.61 -11.86
C SER A 87 23.48 -0.45 -12.05
N PRO A 88 22.90 -0.19 -13.25
CA PRO A 88 21.99 0.94 -13.42
C PRO A 88 20.67 0.75 -12.64
N VAL A 89 20.13 -0.47 -12.58
CA VAL A 89 18.91 -0.76 -11.79
C VAL A 89 19.16 -0.51 -10.30
N LEU A 90 20.24 -1.08 -9.75
CA LEU A 90 20.60 -0.92 -8.34
C LEU A 90 20.96 0.53 -8.00
N ALA A 91 21.65 1.23 -8.91
CA ALA A 91 21.96 2.65 -8.76
C ALA A 91 20.68 3.48 -8.67
N LEU A 92 19.69 3.23 -9.53
CA LEU A 92 18.40 3.93 -9.51
C LEU A 92 17.62 3.65 -8.22
N VAL A 93 17.66 2.43 -7.68
CA VAL A 93 17.09 2.10 -6.36
C VAL A 93 17.79 2.89 -5.25
N VAL A 94 19.12 2.91 -5.23
CA VAL A 94 19.90 3.67 -4.23
C VAL A 94 19.64 5.18 -4.35
N LEU A 95 19.53 5.71 -5.57
CA LEU A 95 19.17 7.11 -5.81
C LEU A 95 17.74 7.43 -5.37
N ALA A 96 16.79 6.50 -5.52
CA ALA A 96 15.45 6.64 -4.98
C ALA A 96 15.47 6.76 -3.44
N ILE A 97 16.27 5.93 -2.76
CA ILE A 97 16.50 6.03 -1.32
C ILE A 97 17.14 7.38 -0.95
N TYR A 98 18.16 7.82 -1.69
CA TYR A 98 18.83 9.11 -1.47
C TYR A 98 17.85 10.30 -1.60
N GLU A 99 17.05 10.34 -2.67
CA GLU A 99 16.07 11.42 -2.89
C GLU A 99 15.02 11.48 -1.78
N TYR A 100 14.65 10.34 -1.21
CA TYR A 100 13.73 10.28 -0.08
C TYR A 100 14.41 10.68 1.24
N CYS A 101 15.43 9.92 1.65
CA CYS A 101 16.03 10.05 2.99
C CYS A 101 16.85 11.32 3.17
N GLN A 102 17.62 11.73 2.14
CA GLN A 102 18.53 12.86 2.25
C GLN A 102 17.92 14.17 1.73
N ARG A 103 17.12 14.10 0.66
CA ARG A 103 16.55 15.29 0.01
C ARG A 103 15.08 15.55 0.38
N GLY A 104 14.37 14.57 0.96
CA GLY A 104 12.94 14.68 1.24
C GLY A 104 12.07 14.83 -0.01
N ASN A 105 12.60 14.53 -1.21
CA ASN A 105 11.94 14.79 -2.48
C ASN A 105 11.23 13.53 -2.99
N ILE A 106 9.96 13.38 -2.61
CA ILE A 106 9.11 12.23 -2.96
C ILE A 106 8.91 12.13 -4.47
N SER A 107 8.78 13.26 -5.19
CA SER A 107 8.59 13.27 -6.64
C SER A 107 9.80 12.72 -7.38
N ARG A 108 11.02 13.14 -6.98
CA ARG A 108 12.26 12.61 -7.57
C ARG A 108 12.49 11.15 -7.19
N MET A 109 12.25 10.78 -5.93
CA MET A 109 12.29 9.37 -5.53
C MET A 109 11.34 8.52 -6.40
N ARG A 110 10.11 9.00 -6.66
CA ARG A 110 9.15 8.33 -7.55
C ARG A 110 9.70 8.16 -8.96
N ALA A 111 10.24 9.23 -9.53
CA ALA A 111 10.82 9.19 -10.87
C ALA A 111 11.94 8.13 -10.96
N ARG A 112 12.86 8.10 -9.97
CA ARG A 112 13.96 7.11 -9.93
C ARG A 112 13.47 5.68 -9.70
N GLY A 113 12.52 5.48 -8.80
CA GLY A 113 11.93 4.15 -8.56
C GLY A 113 11.22 3.60 -9.81
N ASN A 114 10.46 4.46 -10.51
CA ASN A 114 9.80 4.07 -11.75
C ASN A 114 10.82 3.77 -12.87
N GLN A 115 11.87 4.58 -12.96
CA GLN A 115 12.98 4.33 -13.88
C GLN A 115 13.64 2.98 -13.57
N ALA A 116 13.91 2.67 -12.30
CA ALA A 116 14.49 1.38 -11.89
C ALA A 116 13.61 0.20 -12.31
N ILE A 117 12.29 0.30 -12.10
CA ILE A 117 11.32 -0.73 -12.48
C ILE A 117 11.33 -0.93 -13.99
N THR A 118 11.23 0.14 -14.78
CA THR A 118 11.22 0.06 -16.24
C THR A 118 12.52 -0.57 -16.75
N THR A 119 13.67 -0.05 -16.31
CA THR A 119 14.98 -0.61 -16.69
C THR A 119 15.08 -2.08 -16.33
N ALA A 120 14.61 -2.49 -15.14
CA ALA A 120 14.63 -3.90 -14.72
C ALA A 120 13.72 -4.81 -15.58
N MET A 121 12.57 -4.29 -16.03
CA MET A 121 11.70 -4.99 -16.99
C MET A 121 12.38 -5.12 -18.36
N ASP A 122 13.03 -4.05 -18.84
CA ASP A 122 13.71 -4.03 -20.15
C ASP A 122 14.85 -5.04 -20.23
N ILE A 123 15.62 -5.21 -19.14
CA ILE A 123 16.67 -6.23 -19.04
C ILE A 123 16.13 -7.61 -18.62
N SER A 124 14.80 -7.78 -18.60
CA SER A 124 14.09 -9.04 -18.37
C SER A 124 14.48 -9.79 -17.09
N ILE A 125 14.93 -9.08 -16.04
CA ILE A 125 15.32 -9.73 -14.77
C ILE A 125 14.18 -10.56 -14.18
N HIS A 126 12.94 -10.12 -14.38
CA HIS A 126 11.71 -10.76 -13.92
C HIS A 126 11.41 -12.12 -14.57
N ALA A 127 12.15 -12.52 -15.62
CA ALA A 127 11.92 -13.74 -16.39
C ALA A 127 13.17 -14.66 -16.46
N LEU A 128 14.22 -14.37 -15.69
CA LEU A 128 15.47 -15.14 -15.72
C LEU A 128 15.32 -16.45 -14.94
N ASP A 129 15.55 -17.58 -15.63
CA ASP A 129 15.45 -18.91 -15.05
C ASP A 129 16.53 -19.15 -13.97
N SER A 130 16.10 -19.71 -12.83
CA SER A 130 16.88 -19.88 -11.59
C SER A 130 18.14 -20.76 -11.74
N THR A 131 18.28 -21.47 -12.86
CA THR A 131 19.23 -22.56 -13.05
C THR A 131 20.41 -22.26 -13.98
N ILE A 132 20.45 -21.07 -14.62
CA ILE A 132 21.33 -20.86 -15.79
C ILE A 132 22.62 -20.06 -15.49
N THR A 133 22.68 -19.23 -14.44
CA THR A 133 23.87 -18.39 -14.17
C THR A 133 24.26 -18.29 -12.70
N GLY A 134 25.56 -18.11 -12.41
CA GLY A 134 26.09 -17.85 -11.05
C GLY A 134 25.71 -16.49 -10.45
N TYR A 135 24.85 -15.73 -11.12
CA TYR A 135 24.42 -14.38 -10.77
C TYR A 135 22.93 -14.26 -10.44
N SER A 136 22.20 -15.38 -10.48
CA SER A 136 20.74 -15.43 -10.30
C SER A 136 20.28 -14.83 -8.96
N GLU A 137 21.09 -14.92 -7.90
CA GLU A 137 20.78 -14.32 -6.60
C GLU A 137 20.81 -12.78 -6.63
N ALA A 138 21.83 -12.19 -7.25
CA ALA A 138 21.95 -10.73 -7.34
C ALA A 138 20.85 -10.14 -8.23
N GLN A 139 20.53 -10.81 -9.35
CA GLN A 139 19.45 -10.43 -10.26
C GLN A 139 18.11 -10.45 -9.53
N ARG A 140 17.81 -11.54 -8.81
CA ARG A 140 16.61 -11.65 -7.97
C ARG A 140 16.53 -10.53 -6.93
N ARG A 141 17.58 -10.31 -6.13
CA ARG A 141 17.58 -9.25 -5.09
C ARG A 141 17.41 -7.85 -5.66
N ALA A 142 18.02 -7.55 -6.82
CA ALA A 142 17.83 -6.28 -7.50
C ALA A 142 16.37 -6.06 -7.89
N TRP A 143 15.72 -7.09 -8.44
CA TRP A 143 14.30 -7.07 -8.75
C TRP A 143 13.42 -6.92 -7.49
N TRP A 144 13.71 -7.64 -6.42
CA TRP A 144 12.91 -7.60 -5.19
C TRP A 144 13.04 -6.30 -4.39
N MET A 145 14.04 -5.46 -4.66
CA MET A 145 14.14 -4.12 -4.07
C MET A 145 13.28 -3.08 -4.81
N THR A 146 12.81 -3.38 -6.02
CA THR A 146 11.95 -2.47 -6.81
C THR A 146 10.58 -2.13 -6.19
N PRO A 147 9.94 -2.94 -5.32
CA PRO A 147 8.69 -2.58 -4.64
C PRO A 147 8.89 -1.65 -3.43
N TRP A 148 10.13 -1.45 -2.96
CA TRP A 148 10.39 -0.62 -1.77
C TRP A 148 9.96 0.86 -1.96
N PRO A 149 10.29 1.55 -3.07
CA PRO A 149 9.86 2.93 -3.28
C PRO A 149 8.35 3.11 -3.24
N ILE A 150 7.58 2.19 -3.84
CA ILE A 150 6.11 2.27 -3.80
C ILE A 150 5.57 2.00 -2.39
N MET A 151 6.14 1.05 -1.66
CA MET A 151 5.76 0.79 -0.27
C MET A 151 5.94 2.04 0.60
N MET A 152 7.05 2.78 0.43
CA MET A 152 7.27 4.04 1.14
C MET A 152 6.26 5.13 0.73
N LYS A 153 5.98 5.31 -0.56
CA LYS A 153 4.98 6.29 -1.03
C LYS A 153 3.60 6.01 -0.44
N THR A 154 3.19 4.74 -0.45
CA THR A 154 1.86 4.33 0.02
C THR A 154 1.74 4.45 1.54
N GLN A 155 2.83 4.23 2.28
CA GLN A 155 2.87 4.51 3.71
C GLN A 155 2.75 6.02 4.02
N VAL A 156 3.39 6.89 3.24
CA VAL A 156 3.22 8.35 3.36
C VAL A 156 1.78 8.75 3.06
N ALA A 157 1.17 8.21 2.00
CA ALA A 157 -0.23 8.49 1.66
C ALA A 157 -1.19 8.03 2.77
N LEU A 158 -0.90 6.90 3.43
CA LEU A 158 -1.65 6.41 4.59
C LEU A 158 -1.55 7.33 5.81
N TYR A 159 -0.35 7.87 6.05
CA TYR A 159 -0.14 8.86 7.09
C TYR A 159 -0.90 10.16 6.82
N GLU A 160 -0.80 10.72 5.60
CA GLU A 160 -1.52 11.94 5.22
C GLU A 160 -3.04 11.76 5.27
N SER A 161 -3.55 10.59 4.88
CA SER A 161 -4.98 10.24 5.00
C SER A 161 -5.42 10.19 6.46
N SER A 162 -4.61 9.61 7.34
CA SER A 162 -4.89 9.56 8.79
C SER A 162 -4.90 10.96 9.40
N LYS A 163 -3.94 11.81 9.02
CA LYS A 163 -3.88 13.21 9.45
C LYS A 163 -5.09 14.02 8.98
N MET A 164 -5.55 13.78 7.75
CA MET A 164 -6.77 14.40 7.23
C MET A 164 -7.97 14.05 8.09
N VAL A 165 -8.16 12.76 8.41
CA VAL A 165 -9.27 12.28 9.25
C VAL A 165 -9.20 12.86 10.67
N GLN A 166 -8.02 12.89 11.29
CA GLN A 166 -7.87 13.49 12.63
C GLN A 166 -8.19 14.98 12.64
N ASN A 167 -7.90 15.69 11.54
CA ASN A 167 -8.31 17.09 11.43
C ASN A 167 -9.84 17.20 11.36
N ILE A 168 -10.53 16.32 10.64
CA ILE A 168 -12.01 16.28 10.59
C ILE A 168 -12.60 16.04 11.99
N GLU A 169 -12.09 15.03 12.70
CA GLU A 169 -12.56 14.68 14.05
C GLU A 169 -12.30 15.81 15.07
N ARG A 170 -11.30 16.67 14.83
CA ARG A 170 -10.96 17.82 15.68
C ARG A 170 -11.55 19.15 15.22
N VAL A 171 -12.34 19.18 14.13
CA VAL A 171 -13.00 20.40 13.65
C VAL A 171 -14.01 20.86 14.71
N GLY A 172 -13.60 21.88 15.48
CA GLY A 172 -14.52 22.69 16.28
C GLY A 172 -15.30 23.68 15.41
N GLU A 173 -16.22 24.43 16.02
CA GLU A 173 -17.07 25.41 15.32
C GLU A 173 -16.30 26.51 14.56
N THR A 174 -14.99 26.67 14.80
CA THR A 174 -14.13 27.74 14.26
C THR A 174 -13.08 27.27 13.23
N ALA A 175 -13.07 25.99 12.82
CA ALA A 175 -12.06 25.50 11.89
C ALA A 175 -12.31 25.98 10.45
N ASP A 176 -11.27 26.56 9.82
CA ASP A 176 -11.30 26.93 8.41
C ASP A 176 -11.20 25.68 7.51
N LEU A 177 -12.30 25.38 6.81
CA LEU A 177 -12.44 24.24 5.88
C LEU A 177 -12.25 24.66 4.41
N SER A 178 -11.83 25.89 4.11
CA SER A 178 -11.78 26.41 2.73
C SER A 178 -10.90 25.60 1.77
N ASP A 179 -9.79 25.03 2.23
CA ASP A 179 -8.88 24.18 1.44
C ASP A 179 -9.14 22.67 1.59
N PHE A 180 -10.12 22.30 2.43
CA PHE A 180 -10.38 20.90 2.81
C PHE A 180 -10.74 20.04 1.59
N GLY A 181 -11.71 20.48 0.79
CA GLY A 181 -12.14 19.74 -0.39
C GLY A 181 -11.04 19.58 -1.43
N THR A 182 -10.21 20.60 -1.63
CA THR A 182 -9.06 20.55 -2.56
C THR A 182 -8.03 19.52 -2.11
N ARG A 183 -7.68 19.50 -0.82
CA ARG A 183 -6.74 18.51 -0.28
C ARG A 183 -7.25 17.08 -0.42
N ILE A 184 -8.54 16.85 -0.17
CA ILE A 184 -9.14 15.52 -0.35
C ILE A 184 -9.08 15.08 -1.83
N ARG A 185 -9.40 15.97 -2.78
CA ARG A 185 -9.27 15.64 -4.22
C ARG A 185 -7.84 15.31 -4.61
N ASN A 186 -6.88 16.11 -4.15
CA ASN A 186 -5.47 15.90 -4.47
C ASN A 186 -4.98 14.56 -3.90
N LEU A 187 -5.33 14.27 -2.65
CA LEU A 187 -4.95 13.02 -2.00
C LEU A 187 -5.61 11.80 -2.66
N ASP A 188 -6.89 11.86 -3.02
CA ASP A 188 -7.54 10.77 -3.75
C ASP A 188 -6.92 10.57 -5.14
N SER A 189 -6.62 11.64 -5.87
CA SER A 189 -5.93 11.58 -7.16
C SER A 189 -4.55 10.92 -7.05
N ASP A 190 -3.77 11.28 -6.02
CA ASP A 190 -2.49 10.65 -5.73
C ASP A 190 -2.66 9.15 -5.40
N LEU A 191 -3.70 8.78 -4.64
CA LEU A 191 -4.02 7.39 -4.34
C LEU A 191 -4.43 6.61 -5.61
N VAL A 192 -5.24 7.19 -6.51
CA VAL A 192 -5.57 6.58 -7.81
C VAL A 192 -4.30 6.34 -8.63
N SER A 193 -3.40 7.32 -8.69
CA SER A 193 -2.12 7.17 -9.39
C SER A 193 -1.28 6.02 -8.81
N LEU A 194 -1.23 5.92 -7.48
CA LEU A 194 -0.54 4.83 -6.79
C LEU A 194 -1.18 3.46 -7.03
N ILE A 195 -2.50 3.35 -7.20
CA ILE A 195 -3.15 2.08 -7.63
C ILE A 195 -2.60 1.66 -8.99
N GLY A 196 -2.56 2.57 -9.96
CA GLY A 196 -2.04 2.26 -11.29
C GLY A 196 -0.55 1.87 -11.32
N GLU A 197 0.25 2.39 -10.38
CA GLU A 197 1.65 1.96 -10.18
C GLU A 197 1.71 0.59 -9.50
N ALA A 198 0.90 0.38 -8.45
CA ALA A 198 0.87 -0.83 -7.66
C ALA A 198 0.34 -2.04 -8.45
N ASP A 199 -0.68 -1.87 -9.27
CA ASP A 199 -1.31 -2.98 -9.98
C ASP A 199 -0.44 -3.52 -11.13
N ARG A 200 0.61 -2.81 -11.57
CA ARG A 200 1.55 -3.32 -12.60
C ARG A 200 2.20 -4.65 -12.21
N HIS A 201 2.44 -4.89 -10.92
CA HIS A 201 2.99 -6.15 -10.44
C HIS A 201 2.03 -7.34 -10.60
N LEU A 202 0.72 -7.12 -10.78
CA LEU A 202 -0.23 -8.21 -11.00
C LEU A 202 0.01 -8.91 -12.35
N LEU A 203 0.74 -8.24 -13.26
CA LEU A 203 1.15 -8.79 -14.55
C LEU A 203 2.45 -9.59 -14.46
N THR A 204 3.15 -9.54 -13.32
CA THR A 204 4.41 -10.28 -13.11
C THR A 204 4.14 -11.63 -12.49
N THR A 205 4.77 -12.68 -13.05
CA THR A 205 4.73 -14.02 -12.45
C THR A 205 5.80 -14.09 -11.36
N PHE A 206 5.40 -14.50 -10.16
CA PHE A 206 6.33 -14.75 -9.06
C PHE A 206 6.60 -16.25 -9.01
N ASP A 207 7.87 -16.63 -9.12
CA ASP A 207 8.29 -18.02 -8.90
C ASP A 207 8.06 -18.42 -7.43
N GLN A 208 8.14 -19.72 -7.11
CA GLN A 208 7.93 -20.23 -5.73
C GLN A 208 9.11 -19.98 -4.77
N GLU A 209 10.06 -19.14 -5.17
CA GLU A 209 11.25 -18.84 -4.38
C GLU A 209 10.91 -17.94 -3.18
N PRO A 210 11.58 -18.10 -2.01
CA PRO A 210 11.31 -17.31 -0.81
C PRO A 210 11.33 -15.80 -1.05
N GLU A 211 12.27 -15.31 -1.85
CA GLU A 211 12.40 -13.89 -2.15
C GLU A 211 11.29 -13.36 -3.07
N ALA A 212 10.77 -14.22 -3.96
CA ALA A 212 9.60 -13.89 -4.77
C ALA A 212 8.36 -13.71 -3.90
N SER A 213 8.19 -14.58 -2.90
CA SER A 213 7.15 -14.44 -1.90
C SER A 213 7.29 -13.13 -1.10
N VAL A 214 8.52 -12.70 -0.77
CA VAL A 214 8.75 -11.43 -0.07
C VAL A 214 8.29 -10.24 -0.93
N ALA A 215 8.70 -10.19 -2.19
CA ALA A 215 8.33 -9.09 -3.05
C ALA A 215 6.85 -9.06 -3.39
N GLN A 216 6.24 -10.21 -3.65
CA GLN A 216 4.78 -10.32 -3.79
C GLN A 216 4.07 -9.76 -2.55
N THR A 217 4.57 -10.10 -1.37
CA THR A 217 4.04 -9.58 -0.10
C THR A 217 4.21 -8.07 0.02
N MET A 218 5.35 -7.51 -0.38
CA MET A 218 5.57 -6.04 -0.38
C MET A 218 4.61 -5.30 -1.31
N TRP A 219 4.31 -5.85 -2.49
CA TRP A 219 3.30 -5.29 -3.37
C TRP A 219 1.89 -5.37 -2.77
N MET A 220 1.55 -6.51 -2.17
CA MET A 220 0.27 -6.68 -1.47
C MET A 220 0.12 -5.69 -0.31
N ILE A 221 1.17 -5.47 0.48
CA ILE A 221 1.21 -4.46 1.54
C ILE A 221 1.03 -3.05 0.97
N SER A 222 1.71 -2.72 -0.11
CA SER A 222 1.57 -1.41 -0.77
C SER A 222 0.12 -1.17 -1.23
N ARG A 223 -0.52 -2.16 -1.86
CA ARG A 223 -1.94 -2.11 -2.24
C ARG A 223 -2.85 -1.98 -1.03
N MET A 224 -2.56 -2.71 0.04
CA MET A 224 -3.31 -2.61 1.28
C MET A 224 -3.24 -1.19 1.86
N PHE A 225 -2.07 -0.55 1.88
CA PHE A 225 -1.95 0.84 2.33
C PHE A 225 -2.76 1.80 1.48
N ILE A 226 -2.72 1.67 0.15
CA ILE A 226 -3.53 2.52 -0.74
C ILE A 226 -5.01 2.39 -0.42
N HIS A 227 -5.54 1.17 -0.36
CA HIS A 227 -6.96 0.95 -0.09
C HIS A 227 -7.36 1.30 1.35
N ALA A 228 -6.46 1.11 2.32
CA ALA A 228 -6.70 1.51 3.70
C ALA A 228 -6.71 3.04 3.85
N SER A 229 -5.98 3.75 2.99
CA SER A 229 -5.96 5.21 2.89
C SER A 229 -7.27 5.72 2.27
N ARG A 230 -7.69 5.13 1.14
CA ARG A 230 -8.97 5.45 0.48
C ARG A 230 -10.16 5.20 1.39
N ASN A 231 -10.19 4.05 2.08
CA ASN A 231 -11.28 3.75 3.00
C ASN A 231 -11.35 4.78 4.14
N ARG A 232 -10.21 5.20 4.70
CA ARG A 232 -10.17 6.28 5.71
C ARG A 232 -10.66 7.63 5.18
N LEU A 233 -10.26 8.00 3.96
CA LEU A 233 -10.61 9.26 3.35
C LEU A 233 -12.11 9.36 3.03
N HIS A 234 -12.71 8.27 2.54
CA HIS A 234 -14.08 8.26 2.05
C HIS A 234 -15.12 7.78 3.07
N ARG A 235 -14.74 7.01 4.10
CA ARG A 235 -15.71 6.46 5.09
C ARG A 235 -16.56 7.55 5.72
N PHE A 236 -15.98 8.73 5.95
CA PHE A 236 -16.69 9.85 6.54
C PHE A 236 -17.85 10.24 5.62
N ARG A 237 -17.54 10.64 4.38
CA ARG A 237 -18.58 11.03 3.41
C ARG A 237 -19.55 9.89 3.06
N ALA A 238 -19.09 8.65 3.05
CA ALA A 238 -19.92 7.49 2.73
C ALA A 238 -20.98 7.20 3.79
N PHE A 239 -20.71 7.52 5.07
CA PHE A 239 -21.46 7.01 6.22
C PHE A 239 -21.77 8.08 7.28
N MET A 240 -21.75 9.38 6.93
CA MET A 240 -22.06 10.47 7.89
C MET A 240 -23.48 10.39 8.46
N ASP A 241 -24.39 9.75 7.73
CA ASP A 241 -25.77 9.44 8.12
C ASP A 241 -25.87 8.39 9.23
N ILE A 242 -24.77 7.70 9.55
CA ILE A 242 -24.73 6.63 10.54
C ILE A 242 -24.05 7.14 11.83
N PRO A 243 -24.78 7.26 12.96
CA PRO A 243 -24.32 7.87 14.22
C PRO A 243 -23.04 7.32 14.88
N LEU A 244 -22.43 6.23 14.38
CA LEU A 244 -21.15 5.72 14.91
C LEU A 244 -19.99 6.70 14.72
N PHE A 245 -20.06 7.61 13.75
CA PHE A 245 -19.01 8.61 13.51
C PHE A 245 -19.09 9.84 14.43
N LEU A 246 -20.11 9.93 15.30
CA LEU A 246 -20.42 11.12 16.11
C LEU A 246 -20.11 10.94 17.61
N ASP A 247 -19.09 10.15 17.94
CA ASP A 247 -18.50 10.02 19.30
C ASP A 247 -19.33 9.29 20.40
N LYS A 248 -20.40 8.54 20.08
CA LYS A 248 -21.20 7.88 21.14
C LYS A 248 -21.39 6.37 21.09
N TYR A 249 -20.97 5.68 20.02
CA TYR A 249 -21.18 4.23 19.92
C TYR A 249 -19.93 3.56 19.37
N CYS A 250 -19.12 2.98 20.24
CA CYS A 250 -18.01 2.10 19.88
C CYS A 250 -18.45 0.63 19.71
N ASP A 251 -19.75 0.35 19.75
CA ASP A 251 -20.26 -1.02 19.67
C ASP A 251 -20.76 -1.32 18.24
N LEU A 252 -19.95 -2.04 17.47
CA LEU A 252 -20.33 -2.50 16.14
C LEU A 252 -21.55 -3.45 16.16
N ALA A 253 -21.82 -4.15 17.26
CA ALA A 253 -23.00 -5.01 17.37
C ALA A 253 -24.29 -4.19 17.50
N ALA A 254 -24.22 -2.98 18.07
CA ALA A 254 -25.38 -2.11 18.25
C ALA A 254 -26.01 -1.65 16.93
N ILE A 255 -25.25 -1.62 15.83
CA ILE A 255 -25.71 -1.28 14.47
C ILE A 255 -26.91 -2.12 14.02
N ASN A 256 -26.96 -3.38 14.45
CA ASN A 256 -28.00 -4.32 14.07
C ASN A 256 -29.18 -4.36 15.05
N SER A 257 -29.17 -3.51 16.10
CA SER A 257 -30.26 -3.45 17.08
C SER A 257 -31.44 -2.61 16.55
N ALA A 258 -32.67 -3.09 16.77
CA ALA A 258 -33.89 -2.39 16.36
C ALA A 258 -34.11 -1.04 17.07
N ASN A 259 -33.33 -0.74 18.12
CA ASN A 259 -33.43 0.46 18.94
C ASN A 259 -32.29 1.46 18.71
N PHE A 260 -31.56 1.37 17.58
CA PHE A 260 -30.45 2.27 17.31
C PHE A 260 -30.96 3.73 17.19
N PRO A 261 -30.46 4.67 18.01
CA PRO A 261 -31.03 6.01 18.07
C PRO A 261 -30.68 6.82 16.81
N HIS A 262 -31.72 7.24 16.08
CA HIS A 262 -31.61 8.30 15.09
C HIS A 262 -31.48 9.64 15.81
N GLU A 263 -30.25 10.14 16.05
CA GLU A 263 -30.07 11.52 16.50
C GLU A 263 -30.68 12.47 15.46
N THR A 264 -31.56 13.35 15.91
CA THR A 264 -32.45 14.15 15.06
C THR A 264 -31.82 15.43 14.54
N SER A 265 -30.56 15.73 14.90
CA SER A 265 -29.83 16.90 14.42
C SER A 265 -28.34 16.61 14.26
N ALA A 266 -27.86 16.60 13.01
CA ALA A 266 -26.44 16.53 12.70
C ALA A 266 -25.71 17.78 13.26
N PRO A 267 -24.54 17.63 13.88
CA PRO A 267 -23.73 18.77 14.32
C PRO A 267 -23.44 19.76 13.19
N LYS A 268 -23.32 21.07 13.49
CA LYS A 268 -23.06 22.11 12.48
C LYS A 268 -21.83 21.85 11.60
N TRP A 269 -20.81 21.20 12.14
CA TRP A 269 -19.62 20.84 11.37
C TRP A 269 -19.90 19.76 10.30
N VAL A 270 -20.92 18.91 10.51
CA VAL A 270 -21.38 17.92 9.51
C VAL A 270 -21.94 18.65 8.30
N ALA A 271 -22.80 19.66 8.48
CA ALA A 271 -23.33 20.48 7.38
C ALA A 271 -22.23 21.26 6.62
N ASN A 272 -21.21 21.76 7.33
CA ASN A 272 -20.05 22.40 6.72
C ASN A 272 -19.17 21.39 5.95
N CYS A 273 -19.06 20.15 6.45
CA CYS A 273 -18.37 19.07 5.75
C CYS A 273 -19.15 18.60 4.52
N GLU A 274 -20.48 18.49 4.58
CA GLU A 274 -21.33 18.12 3.44
C GLU A 274 -21.16 19.06 2.24
N THR A 275 -21.05 20.36 2.51
CA THR A 275 -20.87 21.38 1.47
C THR A 275 -19.43 21.45 0.95
N SER A 276 -18.45 21.08 1.77
CA SER A 276 -17.02 21.17 1.42
C SER A 276 -16.43 19.87 0.86
N PHE A 277 -17.07 18.71 1.07
CA PHE A 277 -16.56 17.43 0.61
C PHE A 277 -16.65 17.32 -0.92
N PRO A 278 -15.56 16.93 -1.61
CA PRO A 278 -15.51 17.02 -3.07
C PRO A 278 -16.19 15.86 -3.80
N PHE A 279 -16.59 14.82 -3.07
CA PHE A 279 -17.26 13.63 -3.58
C PHE A 279 -18.67 13.52 -2.99
N THR A 280 -19.57 12.91 -3.75
CA THR A 280 -20.89 12.52 -3.26
C THR A 280 -20.80 11.37 -2.26
N GLU A 281 -21.87 11.19 -1.48
CA GLU A 281 -22.04 10.02 -0.61
C GLU A 281 -21.99 8.72 -1.42
N GLN A 282 -22.64 8.70 -2.58
CA GLN A 282 -22.69 7.54 -3.48
C GLN A 282 -21.31 7.17 -4.01
N GLU A 283 -20.55 8.14 -4.55
CA GLU A 283 -19.18 7.91 -5.01
C GLU A 283 -18.28 7.39 -3.88
N SER A 284 -18.37 7.99 -2.69
CA SER A 284 -17.57 7.59 -1.53
C SER A 284 -17.94 6.18 -1.05
N SER A 285 -19.23 5.82 -1.08
CA SER A 285 -19.71 4.48 -0.73
C SER A 285 -19.17 3.41 -1.68
N VAL A 286 -19.16 3.68 -2.99
CA VAL A 286 -18.54 2.79 -3.99
C VAL A 286 -17.04 2.64 -3.75
N ILE A 287 -16.34 3.74 -3.44
CA ILE A 287 -14.89 3.71 -3.18
C ILE A 287 -14.58 2.89 -1.92
N CYS A 288 -15.36 3.05 -0.86
CA CYS A 288 -15.25 2.24 0.37
C CYS A 288 -15.51 0.76 0.10
N LEU A 289 -16.58 0.42 -0.64
CA LEU A 289 -16.89 -0.97 -1.02
C LEU A 289 -15.71 -1.61 -1.76
N LYS A 290 -15.25 -0.97 -2.85
CA LYS A 290 -14.12 -1.48 -3.66
C LYS A 290 -12.86 -1.64 -2.82
N SER A 291 -12.54 -0.66 -1.99
CA SER A 291 -11.34 -0.70 -1.15
C SER A 291 -11.38 -1.80 -0.10
N ALA A 292 -12.53 -1.98 0.57
CA ALA A 292 -12.71 -3.03 1.56
C ALA A 292 -12.63 -4.45 0.94
N LEU A 293 -13.17 -4.65 -0.26
CA LEU A 293 -13.08 -5.92 -0.98
C LEU A 293 -11.65 -6.23 -1.47
N VAL A 294 -10.88 -5.22 -1.88
CA VAL A 294 -9.46 -5.42 -2.22
C VAL A 294 -8.66 -5.80 -0.96
N ILE A 295 -8.88 -5.13 0.17
CA ILE A 295 -8.25 -5.49 1.45
C ILE A 295 -8.61 -6.92 1.85
N THR A 296 -9.88 -7.31 1.74
CA THR A 296 -10.34 -8.69 1.97
C THR A 296 -9.56 -9.69 1.12
N THR A 297 -9.40 -9.38 -0.18
CA THR A 297 -8.66 -10.23 -1.12
C THR A 297 -7.19 -10.35 -0.72
N ILE A 298 -6.57 -9.26 -0.26
CA ILE A 298 -5.20 -9.27 0.23
C ILE A 298 -5.07 -10.18 1.46
N TYR A 299 -5.90 -10.01 2.48
CA TYR A 299 -5.88 -10.84 3.70
C TYR A 299 -6.07 -12.33 3.40
N ARG A 300 -6.97 -12.67 2.46
CA ARG A 300 -7.16 -14.05 2.01
C ARG A 300 -5.88 -14.65 1.44
N ASN A 301 -5.17 -13.87 0.63
CA ASN A 301 -4.05 -14.33 -0.19
C ASN A 301 -2.68 -14.16 0.48
N LEU A 302 -2.60 -13.53 1.66
CA LEU A 302 -1.32 -13.40 2.37
C LEU A 302 -0.72 -14.78 2.67
N PRO A 303 0.59 -14.97 2.41
CA PRO A 303 1.26 -16.23 2.71
C PRO A 303 1.38 -16.43 4.22
N TYR A 304 1.40 -17.70 4.65
CA TYR A 304 1.72 -18.02 6.04
C TYR A 304 3.23 -17.89 6.28
N PRO A 305 3.66 -17.42 7.48
CA PRO A 305 5.06 -17.46 7.86
C PRO A 305 5.61 -18.89 7.78
N ASN A 306 6.72 -19.07 7.06
CA ASN A 306 7.44 -20.35 6.96
C ASN A 306 8.89 -20.20 7.45
N PRO A 307 9.13 -20.16 8.78
CA PRO A 307 10.46 -19.91 9.34
C PRO A 307 11.47 -21.04 9.06
N HIS A 308 11.01 -22.22 8.65
CA HIS A 308 11.86 -23.40 8.48
C HIS A 308 11.98 -23.88 7.02
N GLY A 309 11.35 -23.19 6.07
CA GLY A 309 11.34 -23.60 4.65
C GLY A 309 10.68 -24.96 4.38
N SER A 310 10.04 -25.56 5.39
CA SER A 310 9.39 -26.88 5.28
C SER A 310 7.98 -26.76 4.72
N VAL A 311 7.45 -27.85 4.15
CA VAL A 311 6.04 -27.94 3.74
C VAL A 311 5.16 -27.54 4.94
N PRO A 312 4.20 -26.61 4.78
CA PRO A 312 3.42 -26.12 5.90
C PRO A 312 2.67 -27.28 6.58
N SER A 313 3.08 -27.62 7.80
CA SER A 313 2.32 -28.51 8.66
C SER A 313 1.02 -27.78 9.02
N ARG A 314 -0.13 -28.41 8.73
CA ARG A 314 -1.48 -27.88 9.04
C ARG A 314 -1.73 -27.64 10.55
N SER A 315 -0.74 -27.93 11.40
CA SER A 315 -0.87 -28.00 12.86
C SER A 315 -0.50 -26.70 13.59
N THR A 316 0.18 -25.74 12.96
CA THR A 316 0.59 -24.49 13.63
C THR A 316 0.31 -23.30 12.74
N THR A 317 -0.90 -22.75 12.85
CA THR A 317 -1.31 -21.57 12.09
C THR A 317 -0.66 -20.33 12.69
N TYR A 318 0.53 -19.96 12.22
CA TYR A 318 1.12 -18.67 12.56
C TYR A 318 0.24 -17.52 11.99
N PRO A 319 0.16 -16.38 12.69
CA PRO A 319 -0.56 -15.22 12.17
C PRO A 319 0.00 -14.80 10.81
N LYS A 320 -0.88 -14.50 9.85
CA LYS A 320 -0.48 -14.02 8.51
C LYS A 320 -0.04 -12.56 8.52
N THR A 321 -0.47 -11.82 9.54
CA THR A 321 -0.24 -10.39 9.67
C THR A 321 0.39 -10.03 11.01
N ILE A 322 0.97 -8.83 11.06
CA ILE A 322 1.38 -8.19 12.32
C ILE A 322 0.32 -7.16 12.73
N PRO A 323 0.24 -6.76 14.02
CA PRO A 323 -0.78 -5.85 14.53
C PRO A 323 -0.88 -4.52 13.79
N TYR A 324 0.22 -4.06 13.18
CA TYR A 324 0.26 -2.85 12.37
C TYR A 324 -0.82 -2.82 11.27
N PHE A 325 -1.21 -3.98 10.74
CA PHE A 325 -2.22 -4.09 9.69
C PHE A 325 -3.64 -4.28 10.22
N ALA A 326 -3.84 -4.67 11.48
CA ALA A 326 -5.16 -5.05 12.02
C ALA A 326 -6.21 -3.93 11.87
N CYS A 327 -5.79 -2.67 11.99
CA CYS A 327 -6.66 -1.52 11.79
C CYS A 327 -7.25 -1.45 10.37
N SER A 328 -6.51 -1.84 9.31
CA SER A 328 -7.06 -1.85 7.95
C SER A 328 -8.15 -2.90 7.77
N ALA A 329 -8.01 -4.07 8.39
CA ALA A 329 -9.05 -5.10 8.41
C ALA A 329 -10.28 -4.62 9.18
N MET A 330 -10.09 -4.09 10.40
CA MET A 330 -11.18 -3.55 11.22
C MET A 330 -12.00 -2.49 10.49
N GLN A 331 -11.32 -1.52 9.87
CA GLN A 331 -11.98 -0.45 9.10
C GLN A 331 -12.67 -0.96 7.83
N SER A 332 -12.17 -2.05 7.26
CA SER A 332 -12.81 -2.70 6.11
C SER A 332 -14.06 -3.47 6.54
N CYS A 333 -14.01 -4.24 7.63
CA CYS A 333 -15.19 -4.87 8.24
C CYS A 333 -16.27 -3.84 8.55
N TYR A 334 -15.89 -2.72 9.15
CA TYR A 334 -16.80 -1.62 9.43
C TYR A 334 -17.49 -1.12 8.15
N ALA A 335 -16.71 -0.77 7.12
CA ALA A 335 -17.28 -0.30 5.85
C ALA A 335 -18.25 -1.32 5.22
N LEU A 336 -17.91 -2.62 5.25
CA LEU A 336 -18.76 -3.69 4.73
C LEU A 336 -20.07 -3.82 5.53
N LEU A 337 -20.00 -3.71 6.86
CA LEU A 337 -21.18 -3.77 7.74
C LEU A 337 -22.08 -2.53 7.58
N MET A 338 -21.51 -1.34 7.36
CA MET A 338 -22.28 -0.12 7.06
C MET A 338 -23.04 -0.23 5.75
N LEU A 339 -22.39 -0.74 4.70
CA LEU A 339 -23.03 -0.98 3.42
C LEU A 339 -24.13 -2.04 3.53
N LEU A 340 -23.91 -3.08 4.33
CA LEU A 340 -24.91 -4.10 4.62
C LEU A 340 -26.13 -3.52 5.33
N HIS A 341 -25.91 -2.68 6.35
CA HIS A 341 -26.97 -2.00 7.07
C HIS A 341 -27.81 -1.14 6.12
N ARG A 342 -27.16 -0.33 5.27
CA ARG A 342 -27.85 0.50 4.27
C ARG A 342 -28.65 -0.34 3.27
N LEU A 343 -28.06 -1.40 2.74
CA LEU A 343 -28.73 -2.31 1.82
C LEU A 343 -29.99 -2.95 2.46
N ARG A 344 -29.90 -3.37 3.71
CA ARG A 344 -31.04 -3.94 4.47
C ARG A 344 -32.14 -2.91 4.71
N ALA A 345 -31.78 -1.69 5.10
CA ALA A 345 -32.74 -0.61 5.29
C ALA A 345 -33.50 -0.30 3.99
N SER A 346 -32.80 -0.30 2.87
CA SER A 346 -33.39 -0.07 1.54
C SER A 346 -34.31 -1.21 1.10
N LEU A 347 -33.94 -2.47 1.38
CA LEU A 347 -34.80 -3.63 1.12
C LEU A 347 -36.06 -3.61 2.02
N ALA A 348 -35.91 -3.27 3.31
CA ALA A 348 -37.02 -3.21 4.25
C ALA A 348 -38.02 -2.08 3.97
N THR A 349 -37.57 -1.00 3.33
CA THR A 349 -38.39 0.17 2.99
C THR A 349 -38.86 0.20 1.53
N ASP A 350 -38.55 -0.84 0.75
CA ASP A 350 -38.86 -0.93 -0.68
C ASP A 350 -38.28 0.26 -1.49
N ARG A 351 -37.05 0.68 -1.13
CA ARG A 351 -36.33 1.81 -1.72
C ARG A 351 -34.96 1.41 -2.26
N LEU A 352 -34.90 0.27 -2.94
CA LEU A 352 -33.65 -0.30 -3.45
C LEU A 352 -32.93 0.61 -4.44
N ALA A 353 -33.67 1.47 -5.15
CA ALA A 353 -33.13 2.53 -6.02
C ALA A 353 -32.06 3.41 -5.34
N SER A 354 -32.15 3.62 -4.01
CA SER A 354 -31.13 4.36 -3.26
C SER A 354 -29.75 3.66 -3.25
N CYS A 355 -29.72 2.34 -3.43
CA CYS A 355 -28.53 1.50 -3.41
C CYS A 355 -28.06 1.08 -4.81
N TYR A 356 -28.69 1.53 -5.89
CA TYR A 356 -28.30 1.14 -7.25
C TYR A 356 -26.84 1.46 -7.58
N HIS A 357 -26.28 2.50 -6.97
CA HIS A 357 -24.86 2.85 -7.11
C HIS A 357 -23.90 1.76 -6.61
N LEU A 358 -24.37 0.84 -5.74
CA LEU A 358 -23.60 -0.30 -5.24
C LEU A 358 -23.83 -1.58 -6.06
N LEU A 359 -24.83 -1.59 -6.94
CA LEU A 359 -25.22 -2.74 -7.76
C LEU A 359 -24.64 -2.62 -9.17
N HIS A 360 -24.47 -3.75 -9.85
CA HIS A 360 -23.96 -3.76 -11.22
C HIS A 360 -25.12 -3.77 -12.22
N ASP A 361 -25.43 -2.59 -12.78
CA ASP A 361 -26.49 -2.39 -13.78
C ASP A 361 -27.86 -3.02 -13.40
N PRO A 362 -28.45 -2.64 -12.25
CA PRO A 362 -29.68 -3.26 -11.78
C PRO A 362 -30.85 -2.98 -12.73
N THR A 363 -31.58 -4.02 -13.09
CA THR A 363 -32.87 -3.93 -13.80
C THR A 363 -34.02 -4.24 -12.84
N PRO A 364 -35.26 -3.80 -13.10
CA PRO A 364 -36.41 -4.15 -12.26
C PRO A 364 -36.62 -5.66 -12.08
N VAL A 365 -36.07 -6.48 -12.98
CA VAL A 365 -36.15 -7.95 -12.93
C VAL A 365 -35.00 -8.55 -12.13
N SER A 366 -33.83 -7.88 -12.07
CA SER A 366 -32.62 -8.38 -11.44
C SER A 366 -32.29 -7.74 -10.10
N GLU A 367 -32.89 -6.60 -9.74
CA GLU A 367 -32.47 -5.77 -8.62
C GLU A 367 -32.39 -6.52 -7.29
N ILE A 368 -33.34 -7.42 -7.02
CA ILE A 368 -33.34 -8.27 -5.83
C ILE A 368 -32.20 -9.29 -5.87
N ALA A 369 -31.95 -9.91 -7.02
CA ALA A 369 -30.85 -10.85 -7.20
C ALA A 369 -29.48 -10.15 -7.06
N ASP A 370 -29.36 -8.93 -7.60
CA ASP A 370 -28.16 -8.10 -7.48
C ASP A 370 -27.91 -7.68 -6.02
N ALA A 371 -28.97 -7.31 -5.30
CA ALA A 371 -28.89 -7.00 -3.87
C ALA A 371 -28.50 -8.23 -3.04
N GLU A 372 -29.06 -9.41 -3.33
CA GLU A 372 -28.71 -10.67 -2.68
C GLU A 372 -27.25 -11.07 -2.94
N ARG A 373 -26.77 -10.88 -4.17
CA ARG A 373 -25.35 -11.05 -4.51
C ARG A 373 -24.46 -10.11 -3.69
N LEU A 374 -24.78 -8.81 -3.64
CA LEU A 374 -24.02 -7.84 -2.86
C LEU A 374 -24.01 -8.21 -1.37
N ARG A 375 -25.16 -8.61 -0.82
CA ARG A 375 -25.27 -9.06 0.58
C ARG A 375 -24.30 -10.20 0.87
N GLU A 376 -24.19 -11.15 -0.04
CA GLU A 376 -23.31 -12.31 0.11
C GLU A 376 -21.83 -11.96 -0.06
N GLU A 377 -21.49 -11.04 -0.96
CA GLU A 377 -20.13 -10.50 -1.09
C GLU A 377 -19.69 -9.77 0.20
N LEU A 378 -20.57 -8.94 0.79
CA LEU A 378 -20.32 -8.27 2.05
C LEU A 378 -20.13 -9.27 3.20
N ARG A 379 -20.97 -10.31 3.28
CA ARG A 379 -20.87 -11.37 4.28
C ARG A 379 -19.51 -12.06 4.23
N HIS A 380 -19.13 -12.56 3.05
CA HIS A 380 -17.84 -13.22 2.86
C HIS A 380 -16.65 -12.30 3.19
N GLY A 381 -16.77 -11.01 2.87
CA GLY A 381 -15.74 -10.03 3.20
C GLY A 381 -15.50 -9.90 4.69
N VAL A 382 -16.57 -9.72 5.47
CA VAL A 382 -16.50 -9.64 6.94
C VAL A 382 -15.98 -10.96 7.53
N GLU A 383 -16.43 -12.09 7.00
CA GLU A 383 -16.02 -13.42 7.46
C GLU A 383 -14.51 -13.66 7.26
N ILE A 384 -13.96 -13.38 6.07
CA ILE A 384 -12.53 -13.55 5.78
C ILE A 384 -11.66 -12.68 6.69
N LEU A 385 -12.03 -11.40 6.86
CA LEU A 385 -11.29 -10.46 7.69
C LEU A 385 -11.41 -10.84 9.19
N GLY A 386 -12.59 -11.25 9.63
CA GLY A 386 -12.84 -11.74 10.99
C GLY A 386 -11.99 -12.96 11.33
N ARG A 387 -11.95 -13.98 10.44
CA ARG A 387 -11.08 -15.16 10.62
C ARG A 387 -9.62 -14.78 10.75
N SER A 388 -9.17 -13.85 9.92
CA SER A 388 -7.76 -13.41 9.91
C SER A 388 -7.39 -12.71 11.22
N LEU A 389 -8.25 -11.84 11.75
CA LEU A 389 -8.01 -11.18 13.03
C LEU A 389 -8.12 -12.14 14.23
N LYS A 390 -9.02 -13.13 14.16
CA LYS A 390 -9.16 -14.18 15.17
C LYS A 390 -7.97 -15.15 15.17
N SER A 391 -7.34 -15.41 14.02
CA SER A 391 -6.10 -16.21 13.98
C SER A 391 -4.90 -15.48 14.58
N ASP A 392 -4.96 -14.15 14.70
CA ASP A 392 -3.88 -13.30 15.20
C ASP A 392 -3.94 -13.08 16.73
N VAL A 393 -4.63 -13.95 17.48
CA VAL A 393 -4.80 -13.89 18.94
C VAL A 393 -3.49 -13.93 19.75
N ILE A 394 -2.39 -14.35 19.14
CA ILE A 394 -1.06 -14.23 19.75
C ILE A 394 -0.72 -12.78 20.10
N PHE A 395 -1.32 -11.81 19.40
CA PHE A 395 -1.26 -10.41 19.73
C PHE A 395 -2.49 -10.02 20.56
N GLU A 396 -2.30 -9.84 21.87
CA GLU A 396 -3.38 -9.56 22.83
C GLU A 396 -4.31 -8.42 22.38
N GLY A 397 -3.73 -7.33 21.83
CA GLY A 397 -4.48 -6.18 21.31
C GLY A 397 -5.32 -6.46 20.06
N VAL A 398 -5.00 -7.49 19.28
CA VAL A 398 -5.74 -7.90 18.07
C VAL A 398 -6.87 -8.86 18.42
N GLY A 399 -6.67 -9.73 19.43
CA GLY A 399 -7.69 -10.67 19.88
C GLY A 399 -8.99 -10.01 20.32
N GLY A 400 -8.92 -8.80 20.89
CA GLY A 400 -10.12 -7.98 21.19
C GLY A 400 -10.88 -7.56 19.93
N MET A 401 -10.17 -7.08 18.91
CA MET A 401 -10.76 -6.65 17.63
C MET A 401 -11.44 -7.83 16.90
N GLY A 402 -10.83 -9.01 16.94
CA GLY A 402 -11.40 -10.22 16.35
C GLY A 402 -12.76 -10.60 16.97
N ARG A 403 -12.87 -10.56 18.31
CA ARG A 403 -14.12 -10.82 19.03
C ARG A 403 -15.20 -9.79 18.74
N GLU A 404 -14.82 -8.52 18.59
CA GLU A 404 -15.74 -7.43 18.26
C GLU A 404 -16.37 -7.63 16.88
N ILE A 405 -15.56 -7.98 15.88
CA ILE A 405 -16.04 -8.32 14.53
C ILE A 405 -16.91 -9.57 14.55
N GLU A 406 -16.53 -10.58 15.32
CA GLU A 406 -17.32 -11.80 15.46
C GLU A 406 -18.70 -11.51 16.06
N GLY A 407 -18.78 -10.71 17.12
CA GLY A 407 -20.05 -10.25 17.68
C GLY A 407 -20.89 -9.49 16.66
N ALA A 408 -20.27 -8.57 15.91
CA ALA A 408 -20.95 -7.80 14.87
C ALA A 408 -21.43 -8.69 13.70
N TYR A 409 -20.65 -9.70 13.32
CA TYR A 409 -21.00 -10.67 12.29
C TYR A 409 -22.18 -11.55 12.73
N LEU A 410 -22.16 -12.10 13.95
CA LEU A 410 -23.25 -12.92 14.46
C LEU A 410 -24.55 -12.10 14.60
N ALA A 411 -24.43 -10.83 15.04
CA ALA A 411 -25.56 -9.91 15.08
C ALA A 411 -26.10 -9.58 13.68
N ALA A 412 -25.20 -9.43 12.70
CA ALA A 412 -25.59 -9.18 11.31
C ALA A 412 -26.15 -10.44 10.64
N PHE A 413 -25.64 -11.64 10.93
CA PHE A 413 -25.92 -12.87 10.20
C PHE A 413 -26.35 -13.98 11.16
N SER A 414 -27.49 -13.79 11.83
CA SER A 414 -28.00 -14.65 12.91
C SER A 414 -28.23 -16.13 12.54
N ASN A 415 -28.24 -16.47 11.25
CA ASN A 415 -28.37 -17.85 10.75
C ASN A 415 -27.01 -18.53 10.46
N CYS A 416 -25.88 -17.88 10.72
CA CYS A 416 -24.54 -18.38 10.43
C CYS A 416 -23.82 -18.86 11.70
N PHE A 417 -22.86 -19.78 11.54
CA PHE A 417 -21.99 -20.25 12.62
C PHE A 417 -20.86 -19.24 12.92
N GLU A 418 -20.18 -19.41 14.07
CA GLU A 418 -19.01 -18.62 14.48
C GLU A 418 -17.92 -18.57 13.39
N ILE A 419 -17.20 -17.45 13.32
CA ILE A 419 -16.20 -17.16 12.27
C ILE A 419 -14.90 -17.95 12.51
#